data_AF-A0A9Q1I3U9-F1
#
_entry.id   AF-A0A9Q1I3U9-F1
#
_cell.length_a   1.000
_cell.length_b   1.000
_cell.length_c   1.000
_cell.angle_alpha   90.00
_cell.angle_beta   90.00
_cell.angle_gamma   90.00
#
_symmetry.space_group_name_H-M   'P 1'
#
loop_
_entity.id
_entity.type
_entity.pdbx_description
1 polymer ?
#
loop_
_entity_poly.entity_id
_entity_poly.type
_entity_poly.pdbx_seq_one_letter_code
_entity_poly.pdbx_strand_id
1 'polypeptide(L)'
;MTVSSLVSLGACTSSRRRWRVGCGYIFGSCCNKLWHKKDLYTGMNTAVSFFKRTRTLVRELSTSIKALQYDLKNMDMAKSESRNFFFDTHAVVRLLEENGFSSQQAEVIVSALVRITNSNMEVIYKDMVTKAQQEIMLQRVMSQIAAVKKDMIILEKSEFSALLTENEKVKIELFQLKIQLADVMNKVRSDNLLDMNLEKSRVKEMKAVNERKLLETRTEMMEMNAEQERHLTQTNMKIDTQVAGLKTMLESHKLDTIKYLAGSVFTCLTVVLGFYRIWM
;
A
#
# COMPACT_ATOMS: atom_id res chain seq x y z
N MET A 1 57.93 -18.13 5.29
CA MET A 1 57.25 -18.56 6.53
C MET A 1 55.87 -17.95 6.53
N THR A 2 54.89 -18.84 6.63
CA THR A 2 53.44 -18.67 6.74
C THR A 2 52.98 -17.66 7.79
N VAL A 3 51.97 -16.83 7.47
CA VAL A 3 50.70 -16.56 8.21
C VAL A 3 49.79 -15.79 7.21
N SER A 4 48.75 -16.31 6.55
CA SER A 4 47.42 -16.81 6.97
C SER A 4 46.53 -15.82 7.72
N SER A 5 45.59 -15.14 7.04
CA SER A 5 44.18 -15.01 7.49
C SER A 5 43.25 -14.29 6.48
N LEU A 6 42.37 -15.11 5.89
CA LEU A 6 40.95 -14.87 5.59
C LEU A 6 40.52 -13.68 4.72
N VAL A 7 40.56 -13.93 3.40
CA VAL A 7 39.51 -13.48 2.47
C VAL A 7 38.44 -14.58 2.46
N SER A 8 37.23 -14.29 2.97
CA SER A 8 36.06 -15.12 2.72
C SER A 8 35.07 -14.38 1.84
N LEU A 9 34.90 -14.92 0.64
CA LEU A 9 33.83 -14.62 -0.29
C LEU A 9 32.46 -14.84 0.37
N GLY A 10 31.67 -13.77 0.47
CA GLY A 10 30.25 -13.85 0.81
C GLY A 10 29.43 -14.07 -0.46
N ALA A 11 29.09 -15.33 -0.72
CA ALA A 11 28.30 -15.77 -1.86
C ALA A 11 26.93 -15.08 -1.94
N CYS A 12 26.61 -14.55 -3.13
CA CYS A 12 25.28 -14.11 -3.51
C CYS A 12 24.37 -15.34 -3.65
N THR A 13 23.66 -15.70 -2.58
CA THR A 13 22.66 -16.78 -2.62
C THR A 13 21.29 -16.20 -2.96
N SER A 14 20.93 -16.33 -4.24
CA SER A 14 19.56 -16.21 -4.75
C SER A 14 18.62 -17.12 -3.97
N SER A 15 17.86 -16.55 -3.03
CA SER A 15 16.75 -17.21 -2.36
C SER A 15 15.41 -16.69 -2.91
N ARG A 16 15.08 -17.22 -4.10
CA ARG A 16 13.78 -17.09 -4.77
C ARG A 16 12.73 -17.84 -3.93
N ARG A 17 12.13 -17.19 -2.92
CA ARG A 17 10.97 -17.76 -2.20
C ARG A 17 9.73 -17.69 -3.09
N ARG A 18 9.52 -18.79 -3.80
CA ARG A 18 8.31 -19.16 -4.54
C ARG A 18 7.15 -19.23 -3.54
N TRP A 19 6.29 -18.21 -3.53
CA TRP A 19 4.97 -18.31 -2.89
C TRP A 19 4.15 -19.34 -3.67
N ARG A 20 4.07 -20.55 -3.11
CA ARG A 20 3.16 -21.59 -3.59
C ARG A 20 1.78 -21.25 -3.04
N VAL A 21 0.91 -20.78 -3.92
CA VAL A 21 -0.50 -20.53 -3.64
C VAL A 21 -1.17 -21.89 -3.39
N GLY A 22 -1.36 -22.23 -2.12
CA GLY A 22 -2.25 -23.31 -1.71
C GLY A 22 -3.69 -22.80 -1.78
N CYS A 23 -4.33 -23.01 -2.93
CA CYS A 23 -5.75 -22.77 -3.12
C CYS A 23 -6.52 -23.90 -2.41
N GLY A 24 -6.98 -23.64 -1.18
CA GLY A 24 -7.92 -24.48 -0.45
C GLY A 24 -9.17 -23.65 -0.19
N TYR A 25 -10.19 -23.85 -1.04
CA TYR A 25 -11.51 -23.26 -0.88
C TYR A 25 -12.16 -23.75 0.41
N ILE A 26 -12.41 -22.86 1.37
CA ILE A 26 -13.61 -22.92 2.22
C ILE A 26 -14.19 -21.51 2.31
N PHE A 27 -15.44 -21.42 1.83
CA PHE A 27 -16.31 -20.26 1.75
C PHE A 27 -16.66 -19.68 3.13
N GLY A 28 -16.81 -18.34 3.17
CA GLY A 28 -17.85 -17.67 3.96
C GLY A 28 -17.46 -17.13 5.33
N SER A 29 -17.08 -15.84 5.42
CA SER A 29 -18.01 -14.75 5.79
C SER A 29 -17.29 -13.49 6.25
N CYS A 30 -17.68 -12.38 5.61
CA CYS A 30 -17.61 -11.00 6.07
C CYS A 30 -16.25 -10.42 6.50
N CYS A 31 -15.42 -10.17 5.50
CA CYS A 31 -14.42 -9.10 5.58
C CYS A 31 -15.15 -7.75 5.45
N ASN A 32 -15.39 -7.05 6.55
CA ASN A 32 -15.85 -5.67 6.52
C ASN A 32 -15.15 -4.85 7.61
N LYS A 33 -13.90 -4.47 7.35
CA LYS A 33 -13.30 -3.28 7.95
C LYS A 33 -12.70 -2.46 6.82
N LEU A 34 -13.52 -1.51 6.40
CA LEU A 34 -13.21 -0.43 5.48
C LEU A 34 -11.98 0.32 6.01
N TRP A 35 -10.80 -0.03 5.52
CA TRP A 35 -9.60 0.78 5.78
C TRP A 35 -9.82 2.14 5.13
N HIS A 36 -10.01 3.14 5.97
CA HIS A 36 -10.31 4.50 5.58
C HIS A 36 -9.18 5.00 4.67
N LYS A 37 -9.54 5.35 3.43
CA LYS A 37 -8.66 5.82 2.34
C LYS A 37 -7.86 7.11 2.64
N LYS A 38 -7.89 7.61 3.87
CA LYS A 38 -7.35 8.91 4.28
C LYS A 38 -5.87 8.86 4.69
N ASP A 39 -5.35 7.71 5.11
CA ASP A 39 -3.97 7.63 5.64
C ASP A 39 -2.89 7.41 4.58
N LEU A 40 -3.29 7.08 3.33
CA LEU A 40 -2.35 6.93 2.21
C LEU A 40 -2.04 8.26 1.48
N TYR A 41 -2.84 9.32 1.72
CA TYR A 41 -2.67 10.61 1.04
C TYR A 41 -1.68 11.55 1.73
N THR A 42 -1.34 11.30 3.00
CA THR A 42 -0.48 12.19 3.79
C THR A 42 1.01 12.02 3.47
N GLY A 43 1.45 10.81 3.12
CA GLY A 43 2.86 10.52 2.77
C GLY A 43 3.27 10.95 1.35
N MET A 44 2.31 11.08 0.41
CA MET A 44 2.58 11.60 -0.94
C MET A 44 2.77 13.12 -0.95
N ASN A 45 2.17 13.86 0.00
CA ASN A 45 2.26 15.32 0.04
C ASN A 45 3.66 15.82 0.43
N THR A 46 4.38 15.10 1.30
CA THR A 46 5.75 15.44 1.74
C THR A 46 6.80 15.17 0.66
N ALA A 47 6.66 14.09 -0.11
CA ALA A 47 7.55 13.84 -1.25
C ALA A 47 7.33 14.88 -2.37
N VAL A 48 6.08 15.28 -2.60
CA VAL A 48 5.72 16.32 -3.58
C VAL A 48 6.20 17.71 -3.14
N SER A 49 6.19 18.05 -1.84
CA SER A 49 6.69 19.33 -1.35
C SER A 49 8.22 19.44 -1.49
N PHE A 50 8.95 18.36 -1.19
CA PHE A 50 10.41 18.30 -1.37
C PHE A 50 10.82 18.45 -2.85
N PHE A 51 10.09 17.77 -3.74
CA PHE A 51 10.33 17.85 -5.20
C PHE A 51 9.89 19.20 -5.79
N LYS A 52 8.84 19.82 -5.26
CA LYS A 52 8.45 21.19 -5.63
C LYS A 52 9.54 22.19 -5.22
N ARG A 53 10.05 22.10 -3.97
CA ARG A 53 11.04 23.05 -3.43
C ARG A 53 12.38 22.97 -4.17
N THR A 54 12.87 21.78 -4.49
CA THR A 54 14.06 21.60 -5.34
C THR A 54 13.87 22.14 -6.75
N ARG A 55 12.67 22.00 -7.34
CA ARG A 55 12.35 22.57 -8.66
C ARG A 55 12.25 24.10 -8.66
N THR A 56 11.86 24.71 -7.54
CA THR A 56 11.82 26.18 -7.39
C THR A 56 13.23 26.77 -7.35
N LEU A 57 14.13 26.18 -6.56
CA LEU A 57 15.53 26.64 -6.44
C LEU A 57 16.28 26.62 -7.78
N VAL A 58 16.09 25.57 -8.58
CA VAL A 58 16.72 25.47 -9.91
C VAL A 58 16.20 26.56 -10.87
N ARG A 59 14.93 26.94 -10.75
CA ARG A 59 14.34 28.01 -11.57
C ARG A 59 14.83 29.39 -11.16
N GLU A 60 14.95 29.66 -9.86
CA GLU A 60 15.43 30.95 -9.34
C GLU A 60 16.89 31.20 -9.69
N LEU A 61 17.75 30.19 -9.60
CA LEU A 61 19.14 30.25 -10.06
C LEU A 61 19.23 30.53 -11.56
N SER A 62 18.39 29.86 -12.36
CA SER A 62 18.34 30.05 -13.82
C SER A 62 17.86 31.44 -14.22
N THR A 63 16.94 32.06 -13.46
CA THR A 63 16.50 33.44 -13.70
C THR A 63 17.56 34.46 -13.29
N SER A 64 18.28 34.22 -12.20
CA SER A 64 19.37 35.08 -11.73
C SER A 64 20.53 35.15 -12.72
N ILE A 65 20.96 34.00 -13.26
CA ILE A 65 22.02 33.93 -14.29
C ILE A 65 21.62 34.71 -15.55
N LYS A 66 20.35 34.60 -15.98
CA LYS A 66 19.85 35.32 -17.17
C LYS A 66 19.77 36.83 -16.96
N ALA A 67 19.40 37.28 -15.76
CA ALA A 67 19.39 38.70 -15.42
C ALA A 67 20.81 39.29 -15.45
N LEU A 68 21.77 38.55 -14.89
CA LEU A 68 23.18 38.94 -14.84
C LEU A 68 23.81 39.02 -16.24
N GLN A 69 23.43 38.10 -17.13
CA GLN A 69 23.88 38.07 -18.52
C GLN A 69 23.27 39.20 -19.37
N TYR A 70 22.07 39.68 -19.03
CA TYR A 70 21.42 40.81 -19.70
C TYR A 70 22.02 42.15 -19.27
N ASP A 71 22.33 42.30 -17.98
CA ASP A 71 22.91 43.52 -17.40
C ASP A 71 24.33 43.81 -17.93
N LEU A 72 25.09 42.75 -18.24
CA LEU A 72 26.41 42.88 -18.86
C LEU A 72 26.33 43.25 -20.36
N LYS A 73 25.23 42.91 -21.04
CA LYS A 73 25.07 43.12 -22.49
C LYS A 73 24.56 44.53 -22.84
N ASN A 74 23.88 45.21 -21.92
CA ASN A 74 23.39 46.59 -22.10
C ASN A 74 24.44 47.66 -21.74
N MET A 75 25.73 47.32 -21.72
CA MET A 75 26.81 48.28 -21.47
C MET A 75 27.02 49.20 -22.68
N ASP A 76 26.20 50.26 -22.76
CA ASP A 76 26.55 51.42 -23.57
C ASP A 76 27.68 52.18 -22.87
N MET A 77 28.88 51.89 -23.35
CA MET A 77 30.14 52.48 -22.91
C MET A 77 30.10 54.00 -23.13
N ALA A 78 30.04 54.76 -22.03
CA ALA A 78 30.09 56.22 -22.07
C ALA A 78 31.29 56.68 -22.90
N LYS A 79 31.04 57.49 -23.94
CA LYS A 79 32.07 58.04 -24.84
C LYS A 79 33.15 58.75 -24.01
N SER A 80 34.41 58.45 -24.27
CA SER A 80 35.53 59.13 -23.62
C SER A 80 35.56 60.62 -23.99
N GLU A 81 35.67 61.49 -22.99
CA GLU A 81 35.51 62.94 -23.13
C GLU A 81 36.79 63.72 -23.49
N SER A 82 37.96 63.09 -23.66
CA SER A 82 39.19 63.83 -23.99
C SER A 82 39.98 63.21 -25.14
N ARG A 83 39.54 63.57 -26.35
CA ARG A 83 40.18 63.23 -27.62
C ARG A 83 41.38 64.15 -27.86
N ASN A 84 42.50 63.90 -27.17
CA ASN A 84 43.71 64.70 -27.32
C ASN A 84 44.67 64.06 -28.34
N PHE A 85 44.64 64.56 -29.57
CA PHE A 85 45.61 64.23 -30.61
C PHE A 85 46.57 65.41 -30.80
N PHE A 86 47.86 65.18 -30.56
CA PHE A 86 48.91 66.19 -30.71
C PHE A 86 49.67 65.90 -32.00
N PHE A 87 49.28 66.57 -33.09
CA PHE A 87 50.01 66.49 -34.36
C PHE A 87 50.43 67.88 -34.78
N ASP A 88 51.74 68.10 -34.74
CA ASP A 88 52.35 69.35 -35.16
C ASP A 88 52.38 69.42 -36.69
N THR A 89 51.31 69.99 -37.24
CA THR A 89 51.14 70.19 -38.68
C THR A 89 52.26 71.08 -39.25
N HIS A 90 52.68 72.09 -38.49
CA HIS A 90 53.63 73.09 -38.96
C HIS A 90 55.06 72.55 -39.02
N ALA A 91 55.49 71.76 -38.04
CA ALA A 91 56.80 71.11 -38.06
C ALA A 91 56.95 70.15 -39.26
N VAL A 92 55.89 69.39 -39.58
CA VAL A 92 55.91 68.45 -40.70
C VAL A 92 55.90 69.17 -42.05
N VAL A 93 55.17 70.28 -42.19
CA VAL A 93 55.19 71.11 -43.41
C VAL A 93 56.59 71.66 -43.65
N ARG A 94 57.25 72.24 -42.63
CA ARG A 94 58.62 72.75 -42.75
C ARG A 94 59.61 71.67 -43.18
N LEU A 95 59.51 70.48 -42.61
CA LEU A 95 60.38 69.36 -42.97
C LEU A 95 60.19 68.95 -44.44
N LEU A 96 58.97 68.97 -44.96
CA LEU A 96 58.71 68.66 -46.37
C LEU A 96 59.25 69.77 -47.30
N GLU A 97 59.12 71.04 -46.91
CA GLU A 97 59.68 72.17 -47.65
C GLU A 97 61.22 72.10 -47.71
N GLU A 98 61.89 71.75 -46.60
CA GLU A 98 63.34 71.55 -46.54
C GLU A 98 63.83 70.40 -47.45
N ASN A 99 62.96 69.42 -47.73
CA ASN A 99 63.24 68.28 -48.62
C ASN A 99 62.84 68.54 -50.09
N GLY A 100 62.53 69.78 -50.47
CA GLY A 100 62.32 70.18 -51.85
C GLY A 100 60.87 70.11 -52.34
N PHE A 101 59.89 69.96 -51.44
CA PHE A 101 58.47 70.09 -51.80
C PHE A 101 58.03 71.56 -51.81
N SER A 102 57.13 71.93 -52.72
CA SER A 102 56.48 73.24 -52.64
C SER A 102 55.55 73.32 -51.43
N SER A 103 55.38 74.51 -50.87
CA SER A 103 54.53 74.75 -49.69
C SER A 103 53.10 74.19 -49.88
N GLN A 104 52.51 74.39 -51.06
CA GLN A 104 51.18 73.85 -51.39
C GLN A 104 51.15 72.31 -51.42
N GLN A 105 52.20 71.66 -51.93
CA GLN A 105 52.28 70.20 -51.95
C GLN A 105 52.46 69.64 -50.52
N ALA A 106 53.30 70.29 -49.71
CA ALA A 106 53.51 69.91 -48.31
C ALA A 106 52.21 70.01 -47.50
N GLU A 107 51.45 71.11 -47.62
CA GLU A 107 50.16 71.28 -46.95
C GLU A 107 49.12 70.21 -47.32
N VAL A 108 49.02 69.85 -48.61
CA VAL A 108 48.07 68.82 -49.07
C VAL A 108 48.42 67.44 -48.52
N ILE A 109 49.71 67.08 -48.51
CA ILE A 109 50.18 65.81 -47.96
C ILE A 109 49.90 65.74 -46.45
N VAL A 110 50.23 66.81 -45.73
CA VAL A 110 50.01 66.88 -44.28
C VAL A 110 48.52 66.86 -43.94
N SER A 111 47.67 67.55 -44.70
CA SER A 111 46.22 67.51 -44.56
C SER A 111 45.65 66.09 -44.77
N ALA A 112 46.14 65.36 -45.78
CA ALA A 112 45.76 63.97 -46.00
C ALA A 112 46.18 63.07 -44.81
N LEU A 113 47.40 63.26 -44.28
CA LEU A 113 47.90 62.52 -43.12
C LEU A 113 47.08 62.80 -41.85
N VAL A 114 46.72 64.06 -41.59
CA VAL A 114 45.86 64.42 -40.47
C VAL A 114 44.49 63.76 -40.60
N ARG A 115 43.89 63.76 -41.80
CA ARG A 115 42.60 63.11 -42.05
C ARG A 115 42.64 61.61 -41.85
N ILE A 116 43.65 60.92 -42.40
CA ILE A 116 43.84 59.47 -42.22
C ILE A 116 44.06 59.14 -40.75
N THR A 117 44.91 59.92 -40.07
CA THR A 117 45.21 59.68 -38.66
C THR A 117 44.00 59.91 -37.78
N ASN A 118 43.23 60.98 -38.00
CA ASN A 118 41.97 61.22 -37.29
C ASN A 118 40.96 60.09 -37.51
N SER A 119 40.77 59.62 -38.75
CA SER A 119 39.88 58.50 -39.06
C SER A 119 40.32 57.20 -38.38
N ASN A 120 41.62 56.90 -38.41
CA ASN A 120 42.17 55.71 -37.75
C ASN A 120 42.02 55.80 -36.23
N MET A 121 42.24 56.98 -35.66
CA MET A 121 42.14 57.19 -34.23
C MET A 121 40.69 57.06 -33.73
N GLU A 122 39.70 57.49 -34.52
CA GLU A 122 38.28 57.28 -34.18
C GLU A 122 37.89 55.79 -34.13
N VAL A 123 38.41 54.98 -35.06
CA VAL A 123 38.19 53.52 -35.04
C VAL A 123 38.87 52.89 -33.83
N ILE A 124 40.14 53.22 -33.58
CA ILE A 124 40.90 52.68 -32.45
C ILE A 124 40.23 53.05 -31.12
N TYR A 125 39.80 54.29 -30.94
CA TYR A 125 39.10 54.70 -29.71
C TYR A 125 37.72 54.09 -29.53
N LYS A 126 37.04 53.71 -30.62
CA LYS A 126 35.75 53.01 -30.56
C LYS A 126 35.92 51.58 -30.04
N ASP A 127 37.01 50.92 -30.42
CA ASP A 127 37.27 49.52 -30.04
C ASP A 127 38.10 49.40 -28.75
N MET A 128 38.77 50.48 -28.31
CA MET A 128 39.51 50.51 -27.05
C MET A 128 38.61 50.72 -25.83
N VAL A 129 38.98 50.10 -24.72
CA VAL A 129 38.38 50.28 -23.41
C VAL A 129 39.21 51.27 -22.60
N THR A 130 38.56 52.27 -22.00
CA THR A 130 39.26 53.20 -21.09
C THR A 130 39.53 52.55 -19.74
N LYS A 131 40.61 52.94 -19.06
CA LYS A 131 40.92 52.44 -17.71
C LYS A 131 39.78 52.68 -16.70
N ALA A 132 39.14 53.84 -16.78
CA ALA A 132 37.99 54.16 -15.94
C ALA A 132 36.80 53.20 -16.18
N GLN A 133 36.49 52.87 -17.44
CA GLN A 133 35.45 51.89 -17.76
C GLN A 133 35.82 50.48 -17.27
N GLN A 134 37.08 50.09 -17.39
CA GLN A 134 37.56 48.80 -16.88
C GLN A 134 37.42 48.71 -15.35
N GLU A 135 37.76 49.78 -14.62
CA GLU A 135 37.61 49.83 -13.16
C GLU A 135 36.15 49.78 -12.72
N ILE A 136 35.25 50.52 -13.39
CA ILE A 136 33.80 50.48 -13.12
C ILE A 136 33.24 49.08 -13.35
N MET A 137 33.62 48.44 -14.46
CA MET A 137 33.21 47.06 -14.77
C MET A 137 33.71 46.09 -13.69
N LEU A 138 34.97 46.21 -13.29
CA LEU A 138 35.58 45.36 -12.28
C LEU A 138 34.87 45.52 -10.92
N GLN A 139 34.57 46.74 -10.48
CA GLN A 139 33.83 46.98 -9.24
C GLN A 139 32.42 46.39 -9.28
N ARG A 140 31.72 46.46 -10.41
CA ARG A 140 30.40 45.83 -10.57
C ARG A 140 30.47 44.30 -10.53
N VAL A 141 31.44 43.69 -11.22
CA VAL A 141 31.65 42.24 -11.17
C VAL A 141 31.97 41.79 -9.74
N MET A 142 32.83 42.53 -9.03
CA MET A 142 33.13 42.24 -7.63
C MET A 142 31.90 42.35 -6.73
N SER A 143 31.04 43.35 -6.96
CA SER A 143 29.76 43.50 -6.24
C SER A 143 28.83 42.31 -6.49
N GLN A 144 28.69 41.86 -7.74
CA GLN A 144 27.89 40.69 -8.09
C GLN A 144 28.43 39.40 -7.46
N ILE A 145 29.75 39.20 -7.47
CA ILE A 145 30.39 38.06 -6.80
C ILE A 145 30.09 38.10 -5.29
N ALA A 146 30.16 39.27 -4.67
CA ALA A 146 29.85 39.44 -3.24
C ALA A 146 28.38 39.11 -2.93
N ALA A 147 27.45 39.49 -3.80
CA ALA A 147 26.03 39.14 -3.67
C ALA A 147 25.81 37.62 -3.76
N VAL A 148 26.35 36.96 -4.79
CA VAL A 148 26.26 35.49 -4.95
C VAL A 148 26.87 34.76 -3.75
N LYS A 149 27.99 35.25 -3.21
CA LYS A 149 28.62 34.69 -2.01
C LYS A 149 27.74 34.81 -0.78
N LYS A 150 27.05 35.94 -0.60
CA LYS A 150 26.09 36.13 0.50
C LYS A 150 24.94 35.13 0.38
N ASP A 151 24.38 34.96 -0.81
CA ASP A 151 23.29 34.02 -1.05
C ASP A 151 23.70 32.57 -0.80
N MET A 152 24.91 32.19 -1.22
CA MET A 152 25.49 30.87 -0.93
C MET A 152 25.60 30.61 0.58
N ILE A 153 26.10 31.58 1.35
CA ILE A 153 26.22 31.45 2.82
C ILE A 153 24.84 31.32 3.48
N ILE A 154 23.84 32.08 3.01
CA ILE A 154 22.46 32.00 3.53
C ILE A 154 21.89 30.61 3.27
N LEU A 155 22.07 30.08 2.05
CA LEU A 155 21.60 28.76 1.66
C LEU A 155 22.28 27.66 2.50
N GLU A 156 23.60 27.72 2.65
CA GLU A 156 24.38 26.74 3.42
C GLU A 156 24.09 26.77 4.93
N LYS A 157 23.88 27.96 5.52
CA LYS A 157 23.68 28.06 6.97
C LYS A 157 22.23 28.00 7.38
N SER A 158 21.36 28.77 6.72
CA SER A 158 19.96 28.91 7.17
C SER A 158 19.08 27.80 6.62
N GLU A 159 19.11 27.57 5.30
CA GLU A 159 18.19 26.62 4.68
C GLU A 159 18.59 25.18 4.97
N PHE A 160 19.89 24.88 4.91
CA PHE A 160 20.36 23.54 5.24
C PHE A 160 20.10 23.16 6.70
N SER A 161 20.32 24.08 7.65
CA SER A 161 20.01 23.84 9.07
C SER A 161 18.52 23.64 9.31
N ALA A 162 17.66 24.43 8.65
CA ALA A 162 16.21 24.23 8.70
C ALA A 162 15.82 22.85 8.15
N LEU A 163 16.38 22.44 7.00
CA LEU A 163 16.10 21.11 6.42
C LEU A 163 16.57 19.96 7.33
N LEU A 164 17.73 20.09 7.98
CA LEU A 164 18.21 19.08 8.92
C LEU A 164 17.26 18.93 10.13
N THR A 165 16.82 20.04 10.71
CA THR A 165 15.89 20.01 11.86
C THR A 165 14.51 19.47 11.47
N GLU A 166 13.99 19.82 10.29
CA GLU A 166 12.76 19.22 9.75
C GLU A 166 12.92 17.71 9.52
N ASN A 167 14.07 17.27 9.00
CA ASN A 167 14.34 15.84 8.77
C ASN A 167 14.38 15.06 10.09
N GLU A 168 15.07 15.59 11.10
CA GLU A 168 15.12 14.99 12.45
C GLU A 168 13.73 14.92 13.08
N LYS A 169 12.93 15.98 12.96
CA LYS A 169 11.55 16.00 13.45
C LYS A 169 10.70 14.91 12.78
N VAL A 170 10.74 14.81 11.46
CA VAL A 170 10.01 13.75 10.72
C VAL A 170 10.46 12.35 11.14
N LYS A 171 11.75 12.16 11.40
CA LYS A 171 12.30 10.89 11.88
C LYS A 171 11.76 10.51 13.26
N ILE A 172 11.64 11.50 14.17
CA ILE A 172 11.06 11.29 15.51
C ILE A 172 9.57 10.95 15.40
N GLU A 173 8.81 11.70 14.60
CA GLU A 173 7.37 11.45 14.38
C GLU A 173 7.13 10.05 13.80
N LEU A 174 7.94 9.62 12.82
CA LEU A 174 7.87 8.25 12.29
C LEU A 174 8.17 7.19 13.35
N PHE A 175 9.15 7.44 14.21
CA PHE A 175 9.48 6.50 15.28
C PHE A 175 8.34 6.39 16.30
N GLN A 176 7.72 7.50 16.67
CA GLN A 176 6.55 7.52 17.54
C GLN A 176 5.36 6.78 16.93
N LEU A 177 5.04 7.04 15.66
CA LEU A 177 3.98 6.34 14.94
C LEU A 177 4.23 4.83 14.86
N LYS A 178 5.49 4.42 14.66
CA LYS A 178 5.86 2.99 14.65
C LYS A 178 5.60 2.32 16.00
N ILE A 179 5.94 3.00 17.10
CA ILE A 179 5.67 2.50 18.46
C ILE A 179 4.16 2.41 18.70
N GLN A 180 3.41 3.46 18.40
CA GLN A 180 1.95 3.49 18.56
C GLN A 180 1.27 2.38 17.75
N LEU A 181 1.70 2.17 16.50
CA LEU A 181 1.16 1.10 15.66
C LEU A 181 1.44 -0.28 16.24
N ALA A 182 2.64 -0.51 16.77
CA ALA A 182 2.98 -1.78 17.41
C ALA A 182 2.13 -2.03 18.66
N ASP A 183 1.91 -1.00 19.48
CA ASP A 183 1.05 -1.08 20.66
C ASP A 183 -0.41 -1.39 20.31
N VAL A 184 -0.99 -0.64 19.36
CA VAL A 184 -2.36 -0.87 18.88
C VAL A 184 -2.49 -2.26 18.25
N MET A 185 -1.51 -2.71 17.47
CA MET A 185 -1.51 -4.06 16.90
C MET A 185 -1.47 -5.15 17.96
N ASN A 186 -0.65 -4.98 19.00
CA ASN A 186 -0.57 -5.92 20.12
C ASN A 186 -1.86 -5.92 20.93
N LYS A 187 -2.46 -4.76 21.18
CA LYS A 187 -3.76 -4.64 21.85
C LYS A 187 -4.86 -5.38 21.08
N VAL A 188 -5.03 -5.08 19.78
CA VAL A 188 -6.02 -5.75 18.93
C VAL A 188 -5.77 -7.26 18.86
N ARG A 189 -4.52 -7.70 18.82
CA ARG A 189 -4.17 -9.13 18.86
C ARG A 189 -4.62 -9.78 20.16
N SER A 190 -4.32 -9.16 21.30
CA SER A 190 -4.70 -9.68 22.63
C SER A 190 -6.21 -9.70 22.81
N ASP A 191 -6.91 -8.64 22.40
CA ASP A 191 -8.37 -8.54 22.45
C ASP A 191 -9.02 -9.66 21.60
N ASN A 192 -8.56 -9.86 20.35
CA ASN A 192 -9.06 -10.94 19.50
C ASN A 192 -8.80 -12.34 20.08
N LEU A 193 -7.64 -12.55 20.70
CA LEU A 193 -7.33 -13.84 21.34
C LEU A 193 -8.24 -14.09 22.54
N LEU A 194 -8.51 -13.06 23.33
CA LEU A 194 -9.46 -13.14 24.45
C LEU A 194 -10.87 -13.46 23.94
N ASP A 195 -11.36 -12.74 22.94
CA ASP A 195 -12.68 -12.95 22.33
C ASP A 195 -12.83 -14.38 21.79
N MET A 196 -11.82 -14.87 21.06
CA MET A 196 -11.80 -16.25 20.58
C MET A 196 -11.83 -17.28 21.72
N ASN A 197 -11.12 -17.03 22.82
CA ASN A 197 -11.11 -17.93 23.96
C ASN A 197 -12.45 -17.92 24.69
N LEU A 198 -13.08 -16.76 24.84
CA LEU A 198 -14.42 -16.62 25.41
C LEU A 198 -15.47 -17.35 24.56
N GLU A 199 -15.46 -17.13 23.24
CA GLU A 199 -16.40 -17.81 22.34
C GLU A 199 -16.16 -19.32 22.30
N LYS A 200 -14.89 -19.76 22.33
CA LYS A 200 -14.55 -21.19 22.45
C LYS A 200 -15.07 -21.79 23.75
N SER A 201 -15.00 -21.07 24.86
CA SER A 201 -15.57 -21.51 26.14
C SER A 201 -17.09 -21.61 26.06
N ARG A 202 -17.75 -20.60 25.48
CA ARG A 202 -19.20 -20.56 25.30
C ARG A 202 -19.69 -21.71 24.41
N VAL A 203 -19.00 -22.00 23.32
CA VAL A 203 -19.31 -23.14 22.44
C VAL A 203 -19.14 -24.47 23.18
N LYS A 204 -18.09 -24.63 24.00
CA LYS A 204 -17.91 -25.83 24.82
C LYS A 204 -19.04 -26.01 25.83
N GLU A 205 -19.45 -24.94 26.50
CA GLU A 205 -20.56 -24.98 27.46
C GLU A 205 -21.87 -25.36 26.77
N MET A 206 -22.19 -24.72 25.63
CA MET A 206 -23.38 -25.08 24.84
C MET A 206 -23.34 -26.53 24.37
N LYS A 207 -22.17 -27.04 23.95
CA LYS A 207 -22.00 -28.45 23.58
C LYS A 207 -22.28 -29.38 24.76
N ALA A 208 -21.73 -29.07 25.95
CA ALA A 208 -21.95 -29.86 27.15
C ALA A 208 -23.43 -29.88 27.57
N VAL A 209 -24.12 -28.74 27.48
CA VAL A 209 -25.57 -28.66 27.72
C VAL A 209 -26.34 -29.52 26.70
N ASN A 210 -25.98 -29.45 25.42
CA ASN A 210 -26.63 -30.24 24.38
C ASN A 210 -26.39 -31.76 24.57
N GLU A 211 -25.19 -32.17 24.96
CA GLU A 211 -24.88 -33.56 25.30
C GLU A 211 -25.70 -34.06 26.48
N ARG A 212 -25.91 -33.24 27.52
CA ARG A 212 -26.79 -33.57 28.65
C ARG A 212 -28.23 -33.76 28.22
N LYS A 213 -28.79 -32.82 27.44
CA LYS A 213 -30.15 -32.94 26.90
C LYS A 213 -30.33 -34.17 26.01
N LEU A 214 -29.31 -34.47 25.19
CA LEU A 214 -29.31 -35.67 24.36
C LEU A 214 -29.29 -36.95 25.21
N LEU A 215 -28.56 -36.95 26.33
CA LEU A 215 -28.54 -38.07 27.26
C LEU A 215 -29.89 -38.21 27.98
N GLU A 216 -30.47 -37.11 28.48
CA GLU A 216 -31.79 -37.08 29.14
C GLU A 216 -32.89 -37.61 28.22
N THR A 217 -32.98 -37.11 26.99
CA THR A 217 -33.94 -37.60 25.99
C THR A 217 -33.70 -39.08 25.63
N ARG A 218 -32.45 -39.53 25.59
CA ARG A 218 -32.12 -40.95 25.38
C ARG A 218 -32.58 -41.81 26.55
N THR A 219 -32.43 -41.35 27.78
CA THR A 219 -32.91 -42.07 28.97
C THR A 219 -34.44 -42.13 29.02
N GLU A 220 -35.13 -41.02 28.72
CA GLU A 220 -36.59 -40.98 28.64
C GLU A 220 -37.13 -41.94 27.56
N MET A 221 -36.51 -41.96 26.36
CA MET A 221 -36.88 -42.93 25.32
C MET A 221 -36.67 -44.38 25.75
N MET A 222 -35.61 -44.67 26.52
CA MET A 222 -35.36 -46.02 27.02
C MET A 222 -36.40 -46.45 28.05
N GLU A 223 -36.80 -45.54 28.95
CA GLU A 223 -37.88 -45.79 29.93
C GLU A 223 -39.22 -46.03 29.23
N MET A 224 -39.61 -45.17 28.29
CA MET A 224 -40.84 -45.37 27.49
C MET A 224 -40.83 -46.68 26.70
N ASN A 225 -39.69 -47.05 26.10
CA ASN A 225 -39.56 -48.33 25.40
C ASN A 225 -39.73 -49.52 26.36
N ALA A 226 -39.16 -49.45 27.56
CA ALA A 226 -39.32 -50.50 28.57
C ALA A 226 -40.78 -50.61 29.05
N GLU A 227 -41.49 -49.49 29.22
CA GLU A 227 -42.93 -49.49 29.50
C GLU A 227 -43.74 -50.10 28.35
N GLN A 228 -43.44 -49.71 27.11
CA GLN A 228 -44.08 -50.27 25.93
C GLN A 228 -43.85 -51.79 25.84
N GLU A 229 -42.64 -52.27 26.12
CA GLU A 229 -42.32 -53.70 26.12
C GLU A 229 -43.09 -54.47 27.22
N ARG A 230 -43.26 -53.88 28.41
CA ARG A 230 -44.13 -54.43 29.46
C ARG A 230 -45.60 -54.51 29.01
N HIS A 231 -46.12 -53.49 28.35
CA HIS A 231 -47.48 -53.50 27.80
C HIS A 231 -47.65 -54.54 26.68
N LEU A 232 -46.66 -54.65 25.79
CA LEU A 232 -46.65 -55.65 24.72
C LEU A 232 -46.60 -57.08 25.28
N THR A 233 -45.74 -57.36 26.25
CA THR A 233 -45.68 -58.69 26.89
C THR A 233 -46.97 -59.03 27.62
N GLN A 234 -47.57 -58.08 28.35
CA GLN A 234 -48.86 -58.28 29.01
C GLN A 234 -49.99 -58.57 28.01
N THR A 235 -50.05 -57.85 26.88
CA THR A 235 -51.06 -58.09 25.84
C THR A 235 -50.86 -59.42 25.14
N ASN A 236 -49.62 -59.80 24.83
CA ASN A 236 -49.30 -61.12 24.28
C ASN A 236 -49.76 -62.24 25.21
N MET A 237 -49.48 -62.17 26.52
CA MET A 237 -49.95 -63.19 27.48
C MET A 237 -51.48 -63.28 27.55
N LYS A 238 -52.20 -62.15 27.42
CA LYS A 238 -53.67 -62.13 27.33
C LYS A 238 -54.17 -62.81 26.05
N ILE A 239 -53.52 -62.56 24.92
CA ILE A 239 -53.85 -63.21 23.65
C ILE A 239 -53.62 -64.72 23.78
N ASP A 240 -52.47 -65.14 24.29
CA ASP A 240 -52.14 -66.57 24.43
C ASP A 240 -53.14 -67.30 25.34
N THR A 241 -53.53 -66.69 26.46
CA THR A 241 -54.55 -67.26 27.36
C THR A 241 -55.94 -67.30 26.71
N GLN A 242 -56.34 -66.27 25.97
CA GLN A 242 -57.60 -66.29 25.21
C GLN A 242 -57.58 -67.34 24.09
N VAL A 243 -56.47 -67.48 23.37
CA VAL A 243 -56.29 -68.50 22.32
C VAL A 243 -56.35 -69.90 22.91
N ALA A 244 -55.71 -70.14 24.06
CA ALA A 244 -55.80 -71.40 24.77
C ALA A 244 -57.24 -71.70 25.24
N GLY A 245 -57.95 -70.70 25.78
CA GLY A 245 -59.35 -70.84 26.22
C GLY A 245 -60.32 -71.07 25.05
N LEU A 246 -60.14 -70.36 23.93
CA LEU A 246 -60.91 -70.59 22.70
C LEU A 246 -60.64 -72.00 22.14
N LYS A 247 -59.39 -72.47 22.20
CA LYS A 247 -59.02 -73.82 21.77
C LYS A 247 -59.69 -74.90 22.63
N THR A 248 -59.69 -74.76 23.96
CA THR A 248 -60.37 -75.74 24.84
C THR A 248 -61.88 -75.72 24.63
N MET A 249 -62.49 -74.54 24.45
CA MET A 249 -63.91 -74.41 24.12
C MET A 249 -64.25 -75.04 22.76
N LEU A 250 -63.37 -74.89 21.77
CA LEU A 250 -63.53 -75.54 20.47
C LEU A 250 -63.43 -77.08 20.60
N GLU A 251 -62.47 -77.58 21.37
CA GLU A 251 -62.30 -79.01 21.64
C GLU A 251 -63.52 -79.59 22.38
N SER A 252 -64.05 -78.89 23.39
CA SER A 252 -65.28 -79.32 24.06
C SER A 252 -66.48 -79.31 23.12
N HIS A 253 -66.64 -78.28 22.28
CA HIS A 253 -67.73 -78.22 21.31
C HIS A 253 -67.64 -79.33 20.25
N LYS A 254 -66.42 -79.70 19.81
CA LYS A 254 -66.22 -80.87 18.95
C LYS A 254 -66.69 -82.15 19.63
N LEU A 255 -66.32 -82.37 20.90
CA LEU A 255 -66.74 -83.54 21.67
C LEU A 255 -68.25 -83.59 21.87
N ASP A 256 -68.89 -82.46 22.16
CA ASP A 256 -70.34 -82.41 22.34
C ASP A 256 -71.08 -82.64 21.02
N THR A 257 -70.61 -82.08 19.91
CA THR A 257 -71.18 -82.36 18.58
C THR A 257 -71.10 -83.86 18.25
N ILE A 258 -69.97 -84.53 18.57
CA ILE A 258 -69.84 -85.98 18.40
C ILE A 258 -70.85 -86.74 19.26
N LYS A 259 -71.06 -86.34 20.53
CA LYS A 259 -72.06 -86.96 21.42
C LYS A 259 -73.49 -86.79 20.89
N TYR A 260 -73.87 -85.58 20.49
CA TYR A 260 -75.21 -85.30 19.94
C TYR A 260 -75.45 -86.05 18.63
N LEU A 261 -74.43 -86.15 17.76
CA LEU A 261 -74.50 -86.93 16.54
C LEU A 261 -74.72 -88.42 16.84
N ALA A 262 -73.91 -89.01 17.73
CA ALA A 262 -74.05 -90.41 18.14
C ALA A 262 -75.44 -90.68 18.76
N GLY A 263 -75.92 -89.78 19.62
CA GLY A 263 -77.27 -89.84 20.19
C GLY A 263 -78.37 -89.80 19.13
N SER A 264 -78.27 -88.90 18.15
CA SER A 264 -79.27 -88.77 17.07
C SER A 264 -79.31 -90.01 16.15
N VAL A 265 -78.15 -90.60 15.85
CA VAL A 265 -78.10 -91.83 15.04
C VAL A 265 -78.69 -93.00 15.83
N PHE A 266 -78.40 -93.08 17.13
CA PHE A 266 -78.94 -94.13 17.99
C PHE A 266 -80.46 -94.01 18.20
N THR A 267 -80.99 -92.79 18.36
CA THR A 267 -82.45 -92.57 18.43
C THR A 267 -83.12 -92.86 17.10
N CYS A 268 -82.53 -92.47 15.98
CA CYS A 268 -83.04 -92.79 14.65
C CYS A 268 -83.08 -94.32 14.42
N LEU A 269 -82.00 -95.04 14.76
CA LEU A 269 -81.96 -96.51 14.75
C LEU A 269 -83.03 -97.12 15.65
N THR A 270 -83.23 -96.58 16.85
CA THR A 270 -84.26 -97.05 17.79
C THR A 270 -85.67 -96.87 17.23
N VAL A 271 -85.95 -95.73 16.58
CA VAL A 271 -87.24 -95.46 15.91
C VAL A 271 -87.44 -96.41 14.73
N VAL A 272 -86.43 -96.62 13.89
CA VAL A 272 -86.49 -97.57 12.77
C VAL A 272 -86.75 -98.99 13.28
N LEU A 273 -86.06 -99.43 14.33
CA LEU A 273 -86.30 -100.74 14.96
C LEU A 273 -87.69 -100.84 15.61
N GLY A 274 -88.18 -99.75 16.21
CA GLY A 274 -89.53 -99.65 16.77
C GLY A 274 -90.61 -99.79 15.69
N PHE A 275 -90.46 -99.11 14.56
CA PHE A 275 -91.35 -99.26 13.39
C PHE A 275 -91.30 -100.67 12.82
N TYR A 276 -90.11 -101.28 12.73
CA TYR A 276 -89.94 -102.65 12.26
C TYR A 276 -90.68 -103.66 13.16
N ARG A 277 -90.87 -103.34 14.45
CA ARG A 277 -91.56 -104.20 15.43
C ARG A 277 -93.09 -104.10 15.38
N ILE A 278 -93.65 -103.01 14.86
CA ILE A 278 -95.11 -102.82 14.71
C ILE A 278 -95.63 -103.31 13.35
N TRP A 279 -94.74 -103.46 12.36
CA TRP A 279 -95.07 -103.96 11.02
C TRP A 279 -94.95 -105.49 10.88
N MET A 280 -94.57 -106.21 11.94
CA MET A 280 -94.51 -107.69 12.00
C MET A 280 -95.68 -108.25 12.79
#